data_AF-A0A645CC97-F1
#
_entry.id   AF-A0A645CC97-F1
#
_cell.length_a   1.000
_cell.length_b   1.000
_cell.length_c   1.000
_cell.angle_alpha   90.00
_cell.angle_beta   90.00
_cell.angle_gamma   90.00
#
_symmetry.space_group_name_H-M   'P 1'
#
loop_
_entity.id
_entity.type
_entity.pdbx_description
1 polymer ?
#
loop_
_entity_poly.entity_id
_entity_poly.type
_entity_poly.pdbx_seq_one_letter_code
_entity_poly.pdbx_strand_id
1 'polypeptide(L)'
;MEFSKFNADGYPEIVLNNSYTLEVVDKLRSFMYSNNGVYVGDTYKYDMDTHFAKSELMFLPGRLIEFAQYRSMDDDYGILPVPMYDEAQGEYKSFIHDSYNVFCVPTTCEDVEKSAFILEAMAAEGYRYITPAYYEIALKKAYARDDKMSQMLDIIRDTVSFDFALVNSNVLENIEWLIPFYVLKEGGSFASEYDKISAKLGTDLSGMIDTIKHLEP
;
A
#
# COMPACT_ATOMS: atom_id res chain seq x y z
N MET A 1 10.40 -0.46 0.63
CA MET A 1 10.57 -1.21 1.89
C MET A 1 9.76 -2.47 1.78
N GLU A 2 10.31 -3.63 2.08
CA GLU A 2 9.65 -4.93 1.90
C GLU A 2 9.39 -5.53 3.28
N PHE A 3 8.17 -6.03 3.52
CA PHE A 3 7.78 -6.63 4.79
C PHE A 3 8.01 -8.14 4.75
N SER A 4 7.79 -8.77 3.59
CA SER A 4 8.01 -10.19 3.40
C SER A 4 8.64 -10.56 2.07
N LYS A 5 9.25 -11.75 2.01
CA LYS A 5 9.75 -12.41 0.80
C LYS A 5 9.45 -13.89 0.82
N PHE A 6 9.30 -14.49 -0.35
CA PHE A 6 9.24 -15.95 -0.46
C PHE A 6 10.64 -16.53 -0.49
N ASN A 7 10.88 -17.57 0.32
CA ASN A 7 12.12 -18.32 0.33
C ASN A 7 12.17 -19.36 -0.80
N ALA A 8 13.26 -20.11 -0.88
CA ALA A 8 13.47 -21.11 -1.94
C ALA A 8 12.43 -22.24 -1.96
N ASP A 9 11.79 -22.51 -0.82
CA ASP A 9 10.74 -23.51 -0.67
C ASP A 9 9.35 -22.94 -1.00
N GLY A 10 9.26 -21.67 -1.40
CA GLY A 10 7.99 -21.01 -1.74
C GLY A 10 7.18 -20.53 -0.54
N TYR A 11 7.77 -20.47 0.66
CA TYR A 11 7.09 -19.98 1.86
C TYR A 11 7.50 -18.53 2.21
N PRO A 12 6.57 -17.74 2.73
CA PRO A 12 6.83 -16.35 3.12
C PRO A 12 7.70 -16.27 4.37
N GLU A 13 8.61 -15.29 4.40
CA GLU A 13 9.47 -14.92 5.52
C GLU A 13 9.35 -13.42 5.78
N ILE A 14 9.34 -13.00 7.05
CA ILE A 14 9.39 -11.58 7.40
C ILE A 14 10.81 -11.07 7.21
N VAL A 15 10.96 -10.03 6.39
CA VAL A 15 12.26 -9.41 6.10
C VAL A 15 12.33 -7.95 6.55
N LEU A 16 11.32 -7.46 7.27
CA LEU A 16 11.18 -6.04 7.61
C LEU A 16 12.36 -5.50 8.43
N ASN A 17 12.89 -6.28 9.38
CA ASN A 17 13.99 -5.86 10.24
C ASN A 17 15.35 -6.02 9.53
N ASN A 18 15.73 -5.01 8.75
CA ASN A 18 17.00 -4.96 8.03
C ASN A 18 17.55 -3.52 8.01
N SER A 19 18.83 -3.36 7.63
CA SER A 19 19.49 -2.04 7.61
C SER A 19 18.81 -1.05 6.68
N TYR A 20 18.33 -1.50 5.52
CA TYR A 20 17.61 -0.65 4.57
C TYR A 20 16.32 -0.07 5.16
N THR A 21 15.52 -0.88 5.87
CA THR A 21 14.32 -0.41 6.56
C THR A 21 14.66 0.64 7.62
N LEU A 22 15.71 0.41 8.41
CA LEU A 22 16.17 1.37 9.43
C LEU A 22 16.59 2.70 8.80
N GLU A 23 17.34 2.67 7.71
CA GLU A 23 17.75 3.87 6.98
C GLU A 23 16.55 4.64 6.40
N VAL A 24 15.56 3.93 5.83
CA VAL A 24 14.32 4.55 5.33
C VAL A 24 13.54 5.19 6.47
N VAL A 25 13.40 4.51 7.61
CA VAL A 25 12.73 5.04 8.81
C VAL A 25 13.42 6.32 9.29
N ASP A 26 14.75 6.33 9.37
CA ASP A 26 15.50 7.52 9.80
C ASP A 26 15.32 8.70 8.84
N LYS A 27 15.35 8.44 7.51
CA LYS A 27 15.06 9.47 6.50
C LYS A 27 13.64 10.03 6.67
N LEU A 28 12.64 9.16 6.83
CA LEU A 28 11.24 9.58 7.02
C LEU A 28 11.07 10.38 8.31
N ARG A 29 11.68 9.96 9.42
CA ARG A 29 11.63 10.73 10.69
C ARG A 29 12.29 12.09 10.55
N SER A 30 13.44 12.17 9.88
CA SER A 30 14.09 13.46 9.61
C SER A 30 13.20 14.36 8.75
N PHE A 31 12.60 13.80 7.69
CA PHE A 31 11.63 14.53 6.85
C PHE A 31 10.40 14.99 7.63
N MET A 32 9.89 14.21 8.59
CA MET A 32 8.70 14.58 9.35
C MET A 32 8.97 15.58 10.48
N TYR A 33 10.12 15.49 11.15
CA TYR A 33 10.34 16.19 12.42
C TYR A 33 11.52 17.17 12.43
N SER A 34 12.37 17.17 11.39
CA SER A 34 13.55 18.05 11.33
C SER A 34 13.36 19.29 10.44
N ASN A 35 12.12 19.64 10.12
CA ASN A 35 11.77 20.86 9.39
C ASN A 35 10.36 21.35 9.74
N ASN A 36 10.02 22.56 9.28
CA ASN A 36 8.71 23.20 9.54
C ASN A 36 7.74 23.08 8.36
N GLY A 37 8.10 22.34 7.30
CA GLY A 37 7.32 22.20 6.07
C GLY A 37 6.37 21.02 6.06
N VAL A 38 6.42 20.16 7.09
CA VAL A 38 5.55 18.99 7.22
C VAL A 38 4.59 19.19 8.38
N TYR A 39 3.30 19.03 8.09
CA TYR A 39 2.29 18.93 9.13
C TYR A 39 2.18 17.48 9.59
N VAL A 40 2.54 17.21 10.85
CA VAL A 40 2.39 15.90 11.49
C VAL A 40 1.24 15.99 12.49
N GLY A 41 0.07 15.46 12.13
CA GLY A 41 -1.14 15.56 12.93
C GLY A 41 -2.18 14.51 12.58
N ASP A 42 -3.28 14.54 13.31
CA ASP A 42 -4.40 13.62 13.12
C ASP A 42 -5.23 14.06 11.90
N THR A 43 -5.00 13.42 10.75
CA THR A 43 -5.68 13.73 9.49
C THR A 43 -7.17 13.37 9.52
N TYR A 44 -7.66 12.60 10.50
CA TYR A 44 -9.11 12.40 10.68
C TYR A 44 -9.80 13.63 11.28
N LYS A 45 -9.04 14.55 11.87
CA LYS A 45 -9.56 15.80 12.45
C LYS A 45 -9.44 17.00 11.51
N TYR A 46 -8.64 16.88 10.45
CA TYR A 46 -8.36 17.95 9.50
C TYR A 46 -8.61 17.46 8.07
N ASP A 47 -9.50 18.16 7.37
CA ASP A 47 -9.82 17.88 5.98
C ASP A 47 -8.69 18.36 5.06
N MET A 48 -7.64 17.54 4.97
CA MET A 48 -6.43 17.86 4.20
C MET A 48 -6.72 17.96 2.70
N ASP A 49 -7.71 17.22 2.20
CA ASP A 49 -8.17 17.30 0.81
C ASP A 49 -8.73 18.69 0.50
N THR A 50 -9.54 19.26 1.40
CA THR A 50 -10.04 20.64 1.26
C THR A 50 -8.90 21.66 1.32
N HIS A 51 -7.91 21.48 2.18
CA HIS A 51 -6.76 22.38 2.25
C HIS A 51 -5.89 22.31 0.99
N PHE A 52 -5.68 21.11 0.43
CA PHE A 52 -5.01 20.93 -0.86
C PHE A 52 -5.82 21.55 -2.00
N ALA A 53 -7.15 21.37 -2.00
CA ALA A 53 -8.03 21.95 -3.01
C ALA A 53 -8.08 23.49 -2.99
N LYS A 54 -7.72 24.11 -1.88
CA LYS A 54 -7.56 25.57 -1.71
C LYS A 54 -6.13 26.05 -1.96
N SER A 55 -5.24 25.18 -2.43
CA SER A 55 -3.84 25.48 -2.69
C SER A 55 -3.06 25.94 -1.46
N GLU A 56 -3.45 25.45 -0.28
CA GLU A 56 -2.76 25.72 0.99
C GLU A 56 -1.64 24.70 1.27
N LEU A 57 -1.61 23.60 0.51
CA LEU A 57 -0.65 22.50 0.62
C LEU A 57 0.03 22.27 -0.74
N MET A 58 1.36 22.12 -0.73
CA MET A 58 2.13 21.83 -1.95
C MET A 58 2.11 20.33 -2.31
N PHE A 59 2.11 19.46 -1.31
CA PHE A 59 2.06 18.01 -1.47
C PHE A 59 1.07 17.42 -0.46
N LEU A 60 0.36 16.38 -0.88
CA LEU A 60 -0.54 15.61 -0.04
C LEU A 60 -0.38 14.12 -0.40
N PRO A 61 -0.11 13.22 0.57
CA PRO A 61 -0.26 11.79 0.34
C PRO A 61 -1.73 11.50 0.01
N GLY A 62 -1.99 10.97 -1.18
CA GLY A 62 -3.36 10.80 -1.69
C GLY A 62 -3.62 9.43 -2.29
N ARG A 63 -4.89 9.08 -2.37
CA ARG A 63 -5.44 7.90 -3.03
C ARG A 63 -6.14 8.34 -4.31
N LEU A 64 -6.11 7.46 -5.32
CA LEU A 64 -6.72 7.76 -6.63
C LEU A 64 -8.23 8.07 -6.54
N ILE A 65 -8.93 7.64 -5.49
CA ILE A 65 -10.35 7.94 -5.28
C ILE A 65 -10.61 9.42 -4.98
N GLU A 66 -9.66 10.13 -4.37
CA GLU A 66 -9.79 11.54 -4.00
C GLU A 66 -9.73 12.47 -5.23
N PHE A 67 -9.28 11.98 -6.39
CA PHE A 67 -9.08 12.79 -7.60
C PHE A 67 -10.36 13.43 -8.10
N ALA A 68 -11.50 12.78 -7.87
CA ALA A 68 -12.79 13.35 -8.20
C ALA A 68 -13.03 14.70 -7.47
N GLN A 69 -12.48 14.88 -6.27
CA GLN A 69 -12.62 16.10 -5.47
C GLN A 69 -11.74 17.24 -6.02
N TYR A 70 -10.55 16.93 -6.55
CA TYR A 70 -9.64 17.95 -7.08
C TYR A 70 -10.04 18.47 -8.47
N ARG A 71 -11.03 17.84 -9.12
CA ARG A 71 -11.57 18.32 -10.41
C ARG A 71 -12.14 19.74 -10.32
N SER A 72 -12.68 20.13 -9.17
CA SER A 72 -13.23 21.48 -8.96
C SER A 72 -12.17 22.52 -8.58
N MET A 73 -10.89 22.14 -8.47
CA MET A 73 -9.83 23.11 -8.24
C MET A 73 -9.67 24.03 -9.46
N ASP A 74 -9.49 25.32 -9.18
CA ASP A 74 -9.16 26.32 -10.18
C ASP A 74 -7.67 26.25 -10.55
N ASP A 75 -6.81 25.96 -9.58
CA ASP A 75 -5.37 25.78 -9.79
C ASP A 75 -5.04 24.43 -10.43
N ASP A 76 -3.93 24.40 -11.19
CA ASP A 76 -3.38 23.17 -11.75
C ASP A 76 -2.78 22.29 -10.66
N TYR A 77 -2.95 20.99 -10.82
CA TYR A 77 -2.39 19.97 -9.92
C TYR A 77 -1.91 18.76 -10.73
N GLY A 78 -1.06 17.94 -10.11
CA GLY A 78 -0.54 16.72 -10.71
C GLY A 78 -0.43 15.59 -9.69
N ILE A 79 -0.11 14.40 -10.19
CA ILE A 79 0.23 13.23 -9.37
C ILE A 79 1.67 12.84 -9.61
N LEU A 80 2.32 12.34 -8.56
CA LEU A 80 3.64 11.72 -8.64
C LEU A 80 3.59 10.36 -7.97
N PRO A 81 4.36 9.37 -8.46
CA PRO A 81 4.61 8.15 -7.70
C PRO A 81 5.33 8.48 -6.38
N VAL A 82 5.20 7.58 -5.40
CA VAL A 82 5.96 7.69 -4.15
C VAL A 82 7.46 7.74 -4.48
N PRO A 83 8.23 8.67 -3.90
CA PRO A 83 9.65 8.79 -4.22
C PRO A 83 10.41 7.48 -4.02
N MET A 84 11.34 7.18 -4.93
CA MET A 84 12.31 6.11 -4.72
C MET A 84 13.23 6.46 -3.55
N TYR A 85 13.80 5.43 -2.91
CA TYR A 85 14.77 5.65 -1.83
C TYR A 85 16.03 6.38 -2.31
N ASP A 86 16.51 5.99 -3.49
CA ASP A 86 17.61 6.59 -4.24
C ASP A 86 17.49 6.21 -5.73
N GLU A 87 18.42 6.71 -6.55
CA GLU A 87 18.47 6.42 -7.99
C GLU A 87 18.82 4.96 -8.30
N ALA A 88 19.44 4.22 -7.36
CA ALA A 88 19.85 2.84 -7.56
C ALA A 88 18.67 1.84 -7.43
N GLN A 89 17.53 2.28 -6.88
CA GLN A 89 16.31 1.47 -6.80
C GLN A 89 15.78 1.03 -8.19
N GLY A 90 16.08 1.80 -9.24
CA GLY A 90 15.76 1.48 -10.64
C GLY A 90 14.31 1.78 -11.03
N GLU A 91 13.34 1.29 -10.26
CA GLU A 91 11.91 1.50 -10.52
C GLU A 91 11.16 2.05 -9.29
N TYR A 92 10.05 2.74 -9.55
CA TYR A 92 9.12 3.12 -8.50
C TYR A 92 8.48 1.88 -7.87
N LYS A 93 8.11 1.99 -6.59
CA LYS A 93 7.36 0.95 -5.90
C LYS A 93 6.17 1.59 -5.22
N SER A 94 4.97 1.27 -5.69
CA SER A 94 3.72 1.71 -5.09
C SER A 94 3.10 0.54 -4.34
N PHE A 95 2.99 0.65 -3.01
CA PHE A 95 2.23 -0.32 -2.24
C PHE A 95 0.75 -0.02 -2.36
N ILE A 96 -0.07 -1.07 -2.38
CA ILE A 96 -1.50 -0.89 -2.20
C ILE A 96 -1.77 -0.33 -0.81
N HIS A 97 -2.69 0.64 -0.73
CA HIS A 97 -3.24 1.09 0.55
C HIS A 97 -3.99 -0.06 1.22
N ASP A 98 -4.21 0.02 2.53
CA ASP A 98 -4.92 -0.98 3.37
C ASP A 98 -6.38 -1.32 2.95
N SER A 99 -6.86 -0.76 1.84
CA SER A 99 -8.22 -0.84 1.34
C SER A 99 -8.30 -1.74 0.10
N TYR A 100 -7.70 -2.93 0.18
CA TYR A 100 -7.77 -3.97 -0.86
C TYR A 100 -8.79 -5.05 -0.51
N ASN A 101 -9.26 -5.77 -1.53
CA ASN A 101 -10.18 -6.88 -1.36
C ASN A 101 -9.47 -8.20 -1.66
N VAL A 102 -9.64 -9.18 -0.78
CA VAL A 102 -9.20 -10.57 -0.99
C VAL A 102 -10.43 -11.45 -0.96
N PHE A 103 -10.55 -12.32 -1.96
CA PHE A 103 -11.61 -13.33 -2.03
C PHE A 103 -11.00 -14.71 -1.83
N CYS A 104 -11.59 -15.51 -0.95
CA CYS A 104 -11.13 -16.86 -0.62
C CYS A 104 -12.29 -17.86 -0.75
N VAL A 105 -11.97 -19.09 -1.15
CA VAL A 105 -12.93 -20.21 -1.12
C VAL A 105 -12.71 -20.99 0.19
N PRO A 106 -13.74 -21.14 1.05
CA PRO A 106 -13.61 -21.91 2.29
C PRO A 106 -13.32 -23.38 2.00
N THR A 107 -12.57 -24.04 2.88
CA THR A 107 -12.29 -25.50 2.79
C THR A 107 -13.54 -26.37 2.90
N THR A 108 -14.62 -25.83 3.45
CA THR A 108 -15.93 -26.48 3.56
C THR A 108 -16.82 -26.26 2.35
N CYS A 109 -16.34 -25.61 1.29
CA CYS A 109 -17.11 -25.37 0.07
C CYS A 109 -17.48 -26.69 -0.61
N GLU A 110 -18.77 -26.90 -0.85
CA GLU A 110 -19.27 -28.12 -1.50
C GLU A 110 -18.92 -28.19 -3.00
N ASP A 111 -18.79 -27.03 -3.66
CA ASP A 111 -18.51 -26.91 -5.10
C ASP A 111 -17.42 -25.86 -5.34
N VAL A 112 -16.17 -26.30 -5.10
CA VAL A 112 -14.96 -25.49 -5.26
C VAL A 112 -14.77 -25.07 -6.71
N GLU A 113 -15.04 -25.97 -7.67
CA GLU A 113 -14.89 -25.69 -9.10
C GLU A 113 -15.81 -24.56 -9.56
N LYS A 114 -17.08 -24.60 -9.19
CA LYS A 114 -18.03 -23.53 -9.53
C LYS A 114 -17.66 -22.21 -8.86
N SER A 115 -17.21 -22.25 -7.61
CA SER A 115 -16.78 -21.06 -6.88
C SER A 115 -15.55 -20.41 -7.54
N ALA A 116 -14.55 -21.22 -7.89
CA ALA A 116 -13.36 -20.77 -8.62
C ALA A 116 -13.72 -20.21 -10.00
N PHE A 117 -14.62 -20.88 -10.74
CA PHE A 117 -15.10 -20.41 -12.03
C PHE A 117 -15.75 -19.03 -11.94
N ILE A 118 -16.59 -18.79 -10.93
CA ILE A 118 -17.25 -17.48 -10.73
C ILE A 118 -16.21 -16.41 -10.38
N LEU A 119 -15.25 -16.70 -9.50
CA LEU A 119 -14.19 -15.76 -9.12
C LEU A 119 -13.32 -15.38 -10.33
N GLU A 120 -12.94 -16.36 -11.16
CA GLU A 120 -12.19 -16.12 -12.40
C GLU A 120 -13.01 -15.27 -13.39
N ALA A 121 -14.30 -15.57 -13.56
CA ALA A 121 -15.18 -14.77 -14.40
C ALA A 121 -15.30 -13.33 -13.90
N MET A 122 -15.47 -13.13 -12.59
CA MET A 122 -15.50 -11.78 -11.99
C MET A 122 -14.20 -11.02 -12.23
N ALA A 123 -13.05 -11.68 -12.06
CA ALA A 123 -11.74 -11.07 -12.31
C ALA A 123 -11.56 -10.71 -13.79
N ALA A 124 -11.92 -11.61 -14.71
CA ALA A 124 -11.83 -11.39 -16.14
C ALA A 124 -12.71 -10.21 -16.61
N GLU A 125 -13.96 -10.14 -16.13
CA GLU A 125 -14.87 -9.04 -16.46
C GLU A 125 -14.44 -7.72 -15.80
N GLY A 126 -13.92 -7.78 -14.57
CA GLY A 126 -13.31 -6.65 -13.89
C GLY A 126 -12.10 -6.08 -14.64
N TYR A 127 -11.25 -6.95 -15.18
CA TYR A 127 -10.11 -6.56 -16.01
C TYR A 127 -10.54 -5.97 -17.36
N ARG A 128 -11.55 -6.55 -18.02
CA ARG A 128 -11.99 -6.12 -19.35
C ARG A 128 -12.81 -4.83 -19.35
N TYR A 129 -13.66 -4.63 -18.35
CA TYR A 129 -14.65 -3.56 -18.36
C TYR A 129 -14.45 -2.54 -17.25
N ILE A 130 -14.20 -2.98 -16.02
CA ILE A 130 -14.14 -2.08 -14.86
C ILE A 130 -12.81 -1.31 -14.83
N THR A 131 -11.69 -2.02 -14.99
CA THR A 131 -10.35 -1.42 -14.92
C THR A 131 -10.14 -0.36 -16.02
N PRO A 132 -10.49 -0.60 -17.30
CA PRO A 132 -10.35 0.42 -18.35
C PRO A 132 -11.31 1.58 -18.16
N ALA A 133 -12.55 1.35 -17.72
CA ALA A 133 -13.49 2.43 -17.43
C ALA A 133 -12.98 3.33 -16.30
N TYR A 134 -12.38 2.75 -15.26
CA TYR A 134 -11.83 3.53 -14.16
C TYR A 134 -10.52 4.24 -14.53
N TYR A 135 -9.53 3.52 -15.06
CA TYR A 135 -8.21 4.11 -15.37
C TYR A 135 -8.21 4.97 -16.63
N GLU A 136 -8.66 4.44 -17.76
CA GLU A 136 -8.54 5.13 -19.04
C GLU A 136 -9.59 6.23 -19.23
N ILE A 137 -10.76 6.10 -18.60
CA ILE A 137 -11.85 7.07 -18.76
C ILE A 137 -11.93 8.00 -17.55
N ALA A 138 -12.14 7.47 -16.34
CA ALA A 138 -12.29 8.34 -15.18
C ALA A 138 -10.98 9.06 -14.83
N LEU A 139 -9.90 8.31 -14.56
CA LEU A 139 -8.64 8.91 -14.11
C LEU A 139 -7.96 9.71 -15.23
N LYS A 140 -7.60 9.08 -16.35
CA LYS A 140 -6.80 9.74 -17.41
C LYS A 140 -7.56 10.77 -18.24
N LYS A 141 -8.84 10.56 -18.54
CA LYS A 141 -9.58 11.50 -19.39
C LYS A 141 -10.38 12.53 -18.60
N ALA A 142 -10.98 12.15 -17.48
CA ALA A 142 -11.85 13.06 -16.74
C ALA A 142 -11.13 13.84 -15.63
N TYR A 143 -10.08 13.27 -15.02
CA TYR A 143 -9.41 13.89 -13.87
C TYR A 143 -7.99 14.37 -14.17
N ALA A 144 -7.24 13.70 -15.06
CA ALA A 144 -5.92 14.19 -15.43
C ALA A 144 -6.02 15.52 -16.18
N ARG A 145 -5.15 16.48 -15.80
CA ARG A 145 -5.09 17.80 -16.42
C ARG A 145 -4.29 17.81 -17.71
N ASP A 146 -3.33 16.89 -17.84
CA ASP A 146 -2.45 16.76 -18.98
C ASP A 146 -1.97 15.32 -19.23
N ASP A 147 -1.26 15.14 -20.35
CA ASP A 147 -0.69 13.85 -20.75
C ASP A 147 0.41 13.38 -19.78
N LYS A 148 1.10 14.30 -19.10
CA LYS A 148 2.17 13.95 -18.15
C LYS A 148 1.60 13.28 -16.90
N MET A 149 0.50 13.82 -16.39
CA MET A 149 -0.24 13.24 -15.28
C MET A 149 -0.78 11.86 -15.64
N SER A 150 -1.25 11.68 -16.88
CA SER A 150 -1.65 10.36 -17.39
C SER A 150 -0.49 9.36 -17.41
N GLN A 151 0.72 9.79 -17.81
CA GLN A 151 1.92 8.95 -17.75
C GLN A 151 2.34 8.62 -16.30
N MET A 152 2.15 9.55 -15.35
CA MET A 152 2.43 9.26 -13.94
C MET A 152 1.45 8.23 -13.36
N LEU A 153 0.18 8.27 -13.78
CA LEU A 153 -0.81 7.24 -13.43
C LEU A 153 -0.40 5.86 -13.95
N ASP A 154 0.18 5.78 -15.16
CA ASP A 154 0.70 4.53 -15.72
C ASP A 154 1.84 3.97 -14.88
N ILE A 155 2.84 4.80 -14.54
CA ILE A 155 3.94 4.39 -13.66
C ILE A 155 3.43 3.86 -12.33
N ILE A 156 2.50 4.58 -11.69
CA ILE A 156 1.91 4.17 -10.41
C ILE A 156 1.20 2.83 -10.56
N ARG A 157 0.40 2.65 -11.61
CA ARG A 157 -0.37 1.42 -11.84
C ARG A 157 0.51 0.21 -12.12
N ASP A 158 1.54 0.40 -12.94
CA ASP A 158 2.46 -0.65 -13.38
C ASP A 158 3.39 -1.11 -12.26
N THR A 159 3.63 -0.26 -11.28
CA THR A 159 4.50 -0.54 -10.12
C THR A 159 3.73 -0.87 -8.83
N VAL A 160 2.41 -1.11 -8.93
CA VAL A 160 1.62 -1.61 -7.79
C VAL A 160 2.12 -2.99 -7.39
N SER A 161 2.46 -3.14 -6.12
CA SER A 161 2.90 -4.40 -5.53
C SER A 161 2.04 -4.81 -4.32
N PHE A 162 1.93 -6.12 -4.13
CA PHE A 162 1.27 -6.73 -2.98
C PHE A 162 2.33 -7.48 -2.18
N ASP A 163 2.55 -7.05 -0.95
CA ASP A 163 3.43 -7.74 -0.01
C ASP A 163 2.60 -8.75 0.80
N PHE A 164 3.06 -10.00 0.90
CA PHE A 164 2.31 -11.06 1.57
C PHE A 164 2.01 -10.73 3.03
N ALA A 165 2.97 -10.14 3.75
CA ALA A 165 2.77 -9.74 5.14
C ALA A 165 1.78 -8.59 5.26
N LEU A 166 1.76 -7.64 4.32
CA LEU A 166 0.75 -6.58 4.32
C LEU A 166 -0.64 -7.12 4.00
N VAL A 167 -0.76 -8.04 3.03
CA VAL A 167 -2.03 -8.66 2.67
C VAL A 167 -2.64 -9.44 3.86
N ASN A 168 -1.79 -10.08 4.66
CA ASN A 168 -2.19 -10.95 5.77
C ASN A 168 -2.03 -10.33 7.17
N SER A 169 -1.49 -9.13 7.27
CA SER A 169 -2.15 -8.05 8.01
C SER A 169 -2.58 -8.37 9.43
N ASN A 170 -3.91 -8.47 9.53
CA ASN A 170 -4.67 -8.80 10.73
C ASN A 170 -4.22 -10.09 11.44
N VAL A 171 -3.70 -11.09 10.71
CA VAL A 171 -3.20 -12.36 11.28
C VAL A 171 -1.73 -12.24 11.67
N LEU A 172 -0.99 -11.33 11.05
CA LEU A 172 0.42 -11.10 11.26
C LEU A 172 0.67 -9.87 12.14
N GLU A 173 -0.02 -9.82 13.28
CA GLU A 173 0.18 -8.82 14.33
C GLU A 173 0.00 -7.36 13.87
N ASN A 174 -0.84 -7.11 12.86
CA ASN A 174 -1.12 -5.77 12.35
C ASN A 174 0.18 -5.04 11.95
N ILE A 175 1.07 -5.76 11.26
CA ILE A 175 2.40 -5.28 10.89
C ILE A 175 2.38 -4.07 9.94
N GLU A 176 1.32 -3.83 9.15
CA GLU A 176 1.17 -2.58 8.37
C GLU A 176 1.27 -1.34 9.25
N TRP A 177 0.67 -1.40 10.44
CA TRP A 177 0.57 -0.25 11.33
C TRP A 177 1.86 0.02 12.09
N LEU A 178 2.78 -0.95 12.15
CA LEU A 178 4.03 -0.85 12.89
C LEU A 178 4.75 0.47 12.58
N ILE A 179 5.02 0.71 11.29
CA ILE A 179 5.81 1.85 10.88
C ILE A 179 5.05 3.18 10.98
N PRO A 180 3.91 3.37 10.30
CA PRO A 180 3.24 4.66 10.26
C PRO A 180 2.74 5.12 11.65
N PHE A 181 2.28 4.21 12.51
CA PHE A 181 1.63 4.59 13.78
C PHE A 181 2.48 4.41 15.03
N TYR A 182 3.45 3.50 15.03
CA TYR A 182 4.28 3.24 16.21
C TYR A 182 5.71 3.73 16.03
N VAL A 183 6.34 3.44 14.88
CA VAL A 183 7.74 3.82 14.63
C VAL A 183 7.87 5.29 14.22
N LEU A 184 7.01 5.80 13.35
CA LEU A 184 7.06 7.18 12.87
C LEU A 184 6.39 8.17 13.82
N LYS A 185 5.70 7.71 14.86
CA LYS A 185 5.21 8.58 15.92
C LYS A 185 6.36 9.29 16.65
N GLU A 186 6.09 10.48 17.18
CA GLU A 186 7.01 11.20 18.04
C GLU A 186 7.45 10.32 19.23
N GLY A 187 8.76 10.18 19.43
CA GLY A 187 9.34 9.27 20.43
C GLY A 187 9.34 7.77 20.09
N GLY A 188 8.74 7.37 18.96
CA GLY A 188 8.78 5.99 18.46
C GLY A 188 10.17 5.50 18.06
N SER A 189 10.39 4.18 18.09
CA SER A 189 11.65 3.53 17.71
C SER A 189 11.37 2.20 17.04
N PHE A 190 12.03 1.93 15.89
CA PHE A 190 11.85 0.67 15.18
C PHE A 190 12.18 -0.53 16.06
N ALA A 191 13.33 -0.53 16.72
CA ALA A 191 13.77 -1.65 17.57
C ALA A 191 12.75 -1.95 18.67
N SER A 192 12.35 -0.93 19.44
CA SER A 192 11.43 -1.13 20.56
C SER A 192 10.03 -1.57 20.12
N GLU A 193 9.52 -1.08 18.99
CA GLU A 193 8.17 -1.42 18.53
C GLU A 193 8.16 -2.79 17.84
N TYR A 194 9.20 -3.12 17.07
CA TYR A 194 9.34 -4.43 16.43
C TYR A 194 9.53 -5.56 17.45
N ASP A 195 10.34 -5.33 18.49
CA ASP A 195 10.58 -6.33 19.55
C ASP A 195 9.28 -6.76 20.25
N LYS A 196 8.30 -5.86 20.39
CA LYS A 196 6.99 -6.16 21.00
C LYS A 196 6.19 -7.21 20.22
N ILE A 197 6.32 -7.24 18.89
CA ILE A 197 5.52 -8.12 18.03
C ILE A 197 6.30 -9.31 17.48
N SER A 198 7.63 -9.22 17.37
CA SER A 198 8.48 -10.16 16.62
C SER A 198 8.29 -11.64 16.98
N ALA A 199 8.19 -11.97 18.27
CA ALA A 199 8.02 -13.35 18.73
C ALA A 199 6.66 -13.93 18.33
N LYS A 200 5.59 -13.14 18.48
CA LYS A 200 4.24 -13.56 18.14
C LYS A 200 4.04 -13.59 16.62
N LEU A 201 4.56 -12.59 15.92
CA LEU A 201 4.62 -12.54 14.46
C LEU A 201 5.26 -13.81 13.86
N GLY A 202 6.38 -14.28 14.41
CA GLY A 202 7.03 -15.52 13.97
C GLY A 202 6.19 -16.77 14.24
N THR A 203 5.47 -16.79 15.36
CA THR A 203 4.56 -17.89 15.73
C THR A 203 3.35 -17.94 14.78
N ASP A 204 2.72 -16.79 14.52
CA ASP A 204 1.54 -16.70 13.66
C ASP A 204 1.88 -16.98 12.20
N LEU A 205 3.03 -16.50 11.71
CA LEU A 205 3.53 -16.83 10.38
C LEU A 205 3.76 -18.35 10.23
N SER A 206 4.38 -18.98 11.23
CA SER A 206 4.60 -20.43 11.21
C SER A 206 3.28 -21.20 11.19
N GLY A 207 2.31 -20.81 12.03
CA GLY A 207 0.99 -21.42 12.06
C GLY A 207 0.21 -21.25 10.75
N MET A 208 0.36 -20.11 10.08
CA MET A 208 -0.23 -19.88 8.76
C MET A 208 0.44 -20.75 7.68
N ILE A 209 1.78 -20.84 7.68
CA ILE A 209 2.53 -21.72 6.75
C ILE A 209 2.10 -23.18 6.95
N ASP A 210 1.99 -23.63 8.19
CA ASP A 210 1.54 -24.99 8.50
C ASP A 210 0.11 -25.19 7.99
N THR A 211 -0.79 -24.23 8.18
CA THR A 211 -2.15 -24.31 7.62
C THR A 211 -2.12 -24.43 6.09
N ILE A 212 -1.33 -23.63 5.40
CA ILE A 212 -1.18 -23.67 3.94
C ILE A 212 -0.69 -25.05 3.47
N LYS A 213 0.30 -25.63 4.15
CA LYS A 213 0.81 -26.98 3.83
C LYS A 213 -0.25 -28.07 3.92
N HIS A 214 -1.24 -27.93 4.80
CA HIS A 214 -2.34 -28.89 4.91
C HIS A 214 -3.45 -28.67 3.85
N LEU A 215 -3.38 -27.58 3.08
CA LEU A 215 -4.28 -27.29 1.96
C LEU A 215 -3.74 -27.80 0.61
N GLU A 216 -2.44 -28.12 0.53
CA GLU A 216 -1.86 -28.72 -0.66
C GLU A 216 -2.35 -30.17 -0.82
N PRO A 217 -2.84 -30.57 -2.02
CA PRO A 217 -3.39 -31.89 -2.28
C PRO A 217 -2.35 -33.03 -2.26
#